data_AF-A0A6L8DZ40-F1
#
_entry.id   AF-A0A6L8DZ40-F1
#
_cell.length_a   1.000
_cell.length_b   1.000
_cell.length_c   1.000
_cell.angle_alpha   90.00
_cell.angle_beta   90.00
_cell.angle_gamma   90.00
#
_symmetry.space_group_name_H-M   'P 1'
#
loop_
_entity.id
_entity.type
_entity.pdbx_description
1 polymer ?
#
loop_
_entity_poly.entity_id
_entity_poly.type
_entity_poly.pdbx_seq_one_letter_code
_entity_poly.pdbx_strand_id
1 'polypeptide(L)'
;MCRTRASVDLLADGMKRKLTITVDGDLLPRAKQYARSRGVSLSSLIETSLRELAVEDAASFASRWRGRFQEARRDDGRYEALARKYL
;
A
#
# COMPACT_ATOMS: atom_id res chain seq x y z
N MET A 1 23.50 -18.31 -6.55
CA MET A 1 22.15 -17.75 -6.45
C MET A 1 21.78 -17.60 -4.98
N CYS A 2 21.90 -16.38 -4.43
CA CYS A 2 21.42 -16.05 -3.10
C CYS A 2 20.85 -14.63 -3.13
N ARG A 3 19.74 -14.44 -2.42
CA ARG A 3 18.82 -13.32 -2.48
C ARG A 3 19.42 -12.08 -1.83
N THR A 4 19.25 -10.93 -2.48
CA THR A 4 19.26 -9.64 -1.77
C THR A 4 18.13 -8.79 -2.31
N ARG A 5 16.91 -9.06 -1.83
CA ARG A 5 15.77 -8.15 -2.00
C ARG A 5 15.88 -7.11 -0.89
N ALA A 6 16.77 -6.14 -1.07
CA ALA A 6 16.78 -4.92 -0.28
C ALA A 6 15.65 -4.01 -0.79
N SER A 7 14.41 -4.33 -0.43
CA SER A 7 13.35 -3.30 -0.35
C SER A 7 13.39 -2.78 1.07
N VAL A 8 14.35 -1.89 1.33
CA VAL A 8 14.19 -0.96 2.44
C VAL A 8 13.38 0.18 1.85
N ASP A 9 12.07 0.15 2.11
CA ASP A 9 11.16 1.28 1.92
C ASP A 9 11.61 2.43 2.84
N LEU A 10 12.75 3.04 2.50
CA LEU A 10 13.15 4.35 2.97
C LEU A 10 12.36 5.36 2.15
N LEU A 11 11.74 6.31 2.85
CA LEU A 11 10.94 7.46 2.39
C LEU A 11 9.42 7.34 2.58
N ALA A 12 9.00 7.09 3.83
CA ALA A 12 7.70 7.57 4.31
C ALA A 12 7.88 8.42 5.58
N ASP A 13 8.71 9.46 5.48
CA ASP A 13 8.75 10.53 6.48
C ASP A 13 7.67 11.56 6.13
N GLY A 14 6.41 11.15 6.28
CA GLY A 14 5.23 12.00 6.18
C GLY A 14 4.74 12.39 7.57
N MET A 15 4.05 13.54 7.67
CA MET A 15 3.48 14.04 8.93
C MET A 15 2.67 12.96 9.66
N LYS A 16 3.16 12.51 10.81
CA LYS A 16 2.49 11.50 11.65
C LYS A 16 1.33 12.15 12.41
N ARG A 17 0.20 11.43 12.51
CA ARG A 17 -0.98 11.86 13.27
C ARG A 17 -1.19 10.93 14.47
N LYS A 18 -1.58 11.49 15.62
CA LYS A 18 -1.89 10.71 16.81
C LYS A 18 -3.23 10.01 16.63
N LEU A 19 -3.22 8.68 16.78
CA LEU A 19 -4.42 7.85 16.84
C LEU A 19 -4.54 7.25 18.24
N THR A 20 -5.71 7.37 18.86
CA THR A 20 -6.04 6.68 20.12
C THR A 20 -6.97 5.53 19.77
N ILE A 21 -6.60 4.31 20.15
CA ILE A 21 -7.39 3.10 19.91
C ILE A 21 -7.72 2.43 21.24
N THR A 22 -8.88 1.78 21.30
CA THR A 22 -9.24 0.88 22.39
C THR A 22 -8.85 -0.54 21.99
N VAL A 23 -8.11 -1.22 22.86
CA VAL A 23 -7.66 -2.60 22.67
C VAL A 23 -7.76 -3.33 24.00
N ASP A 24 -7.80 -4.66 23.97
CA ASP A 24 -7.78 -5.45 25.19
C ASP A 24 -6.51 -5.18 26.00
N GLY A 25 -6.67 -5.00 27.31
CA GLY A 25 -5.57 -4.67 28.22
C GLY A 25 -4.43 -5.69 28.18
N ASP A 26 -4.78 -6.97 28.02
CA ASP A 26 -3.83 -8.09 27.99
C ASP A 26 -3.01 -8.15 26.69
N LEU A 27 -3.51 -7.53 25.61
CA LEU A 27 -2.81 -7.49 24.33
C LEU A 27 -1.68 -6.45 24.34
N LEU A 28 -1.81 -5.37 25.12
CA LEU A 28 -0.84 -4.26 25.11
C LEU A 28 0.57 -4.71 25.55
N PRO A 29 0.76 -5.47 26.66
CA PRO A 29 2.07 -5.98 27.04
C PRO A 29 2.68 -6.91 25.99
N ARG A 30 1.87 -7.83 25.45
CA ARG A 30 2.30 -8.82 24.44
C ARG A 30 2.74 -8.12 23.15
N ALA A 31 1.96 -7.15 22.68
CA ALA A 31 2.27 -6.38 21.48
C ALA A 31 3.55 -5.55 21.65
N LYS A 32 3.75 -4.91 22.82
CA LYS A 32 4.99 -4.18 23.12
C LYS A 32 6.20 -5.11 23.19
N GLN A 33 6.06 -6.29 23.80
CA GLN A 33 7.13 -7.27 23.86
C GLN A 33 7.51 -7.76 22.46
N TYR A 34 6.51 -8.04 21.62
CA TYR A 34 6.71 -8.44 20.24
C TYR A 34 7.38 -7.35 19.39
N ALA A 35 7.00 -6.09 19.57
CA ALA A 35 7.66 -4.97 18.88
C ALA A 35 9.14 -4.85 19.30
N ARG A 36 9.41 -4.94 20.62
CA ARG A 36 10.77 -4.89 21.16
C ARG A 36 11.66 -6.03 20.69
N SER A 37 11.14 -7.27 20.62
CA SER A 37 11.92 -8.41 20.12
C SER A 37 12.32 -8.26 18.66
N ARG A 38 11.62 -7.41 17.91
CA ARG A 38 11.94 -7.06 16.52
C ARG A 38 12.69 -5.72 16.37
N GLY A 39 13.06 -5.07 17.48
CA GLY A 39 13.79 -3.81 17.47
C GLY A 39 12.97 -2.60 16.98
N VAL A 40 11.65 -2.70 16.95
CA VAL A 40 10.75 -1.64 16.47
C VAL A 40 9.82 -1.14 17.57
N SER A 41 9.24 0.04 17.38
CA SER A 41 8.21 0.56 18.28
C SER A 41 6.84 -0.05 17.96
N LEU A 42 5.93 -0.03 18.94
CA LEU A 42 4.54 -0.46 18.74
C LEU A 42 3.83 0.39 17.68
N SER A 43 4.10 1.70 17.63
CA SER A 43 3.52 2.59 16.62
C SER A 43 4.01 2.26 15.22
N SER A 44 5.30 1.95 15.06
CA SER A 44 5.85 1.49 13.78
C SER A 44 5.22 0.17 13.35
N LEU A 45 5.05 -0.78 14.28
CA LEU A 45 4.43 -2.07 13.98
C LEU A 45 2.98 -1.90 13.51
N ILE A 46 2.19 -1.10 14.23
CA ILE A 46 0.79 -0.82 13.85
C ILE A 46 0.73 -0.09 12.51
N GLU A 47 1.61 0.90 12.27
CA GLU A 47 1.65 1.62 10.99
C GLU A 47 1.92 0.67 9.81
N THR A 48 2.88 -0.24 9.94
CA THR A 48 3.19 -1.23 8.90
C THR A 48 1.99 -2.13 8.62
N SER A 49 1.37 -2.71 9.66
CA SER A 49 0.20 -3.58 9.49
C SER A 49 -0.99 -2.84 8.88
N LEU A 50 -1.25 -1.60 9.30
CA LEU A 50 -2.32 -0.78 8.71
C LEU A 50 -2.04 -0.45 7.23
N ARG A 51 -0.77 -0.21 6.88
CA ARG A 51 -0.37 0.05 5.49
C ARG A 51 -0.56 -1.19 4.62
N GLU A 52 -0.15 -2.37 5.09
CA GLU A 52 -0.32 -3.63 4.37
C GLU A 52 -1.81 -3.89 4.09
N LEU A 53 -2.66 -3.77 5.10
CA LEU A 53 -4.11 -3.92 4.95
C LEU A 53 -4.72 -2.87 4.00
N ALA A 54 -4.25 -1.62 4.05
CA ALA A 54 -4.74 -0.55 3.17
C ALA A 54 -4.31 -0.72 1.71
N VAL A 55 -3.17 -1.35 1.45
CA VAL A 55 -2.70 -1.64 0.08
C VAL A 55 -3.53 -2.76 -0.56
N GLU A 56 -3.96 -3.74 0.22
CA GLU A 56 -4.84 -4.82 -0.27
C GLU A 56 -6.23 -4.28 -0.68
N ASP A 57 -6.75 -3.28 0.03
CA ASP A 57 -8.06 -2.66 -0.25
C ASP A 57 -8.03 -1.52 -1.27
N ALA A 58 -6.84 -1.00 -1.59
CA ALA A 58 -6.69 -0.04 -2.67
C ALA A 58 -6.92 -0.74 -4.01
N ALA A 59 -8.13 -0.60 -4.57
CA ALA A 59 -8.47 -1.13 -5.88
C ALA A 59 -7.32 -0.85 -6.86
N SER A 60 -6.67 -1.92 -7.35
CA SER A 60 -5.56 -1.81 -8.29
C SER A 60 -5.95 -0.88 -9.44
N PHE A 61 -4.99 -0.23 -10.10
CA PHE A 61 -5.29 0.67 -11.22
C PHE A 61 -6.29 0.03 -12.20
N ALA A 62 -6.06 -1.24 -12.56
CA ALA A 62 -6.98 -2.02 -13.39
C ALA A 62 -8.38 -2.16 -12.76
N SER A 63 -8.49 -2.50 -11.47
CA SER A 63 -9.78 -2.59 -10.78
C SER A 63 -10.50 -1.24 -10.63
N ARG A 64 -9.76 -0.14 -10.44
CA ARG A 64 -10.33 1.21 -10.36
C ARG A 64 -10.93 1.67 -11.70
N TRP A 65 -10.35 1.23 -12.81
CA TRP A 65 -10.73 1.68 -14.16
C TRP A 65 -11.54 0.64 -14.95
N ARG A 66 -11.66 -0.61 -14.48
CA ARG A 66 -12.45 -1.66 -15.15
C ARG A 66 -13.91 -1.20 -15.33
N GLY A 67 -14.35 -1.12 -16.58
CA GLY A 67 -15.70 -0.67 -16.95
C GLY A 67 -15.95 0.84 -16.81
N ARG A 68 -14.96 1.62 -16.33
CA ARG A 68 -15.04 3.09 -16.22
C ARG A 68 -14.08 3.82 -17.16
N PHE A 69 -13.16 3.09 -17.79
CA PHE A 69 -12.25 3.65 -18.78
C PHE A 69 -13.04 4.09 -20.02
N GLN A 70 -12.98 5.40 -20.32
CA GLN A 70 -13.50 5.96 -21.55
C GLN A 70 -12.33 6.47 -22.37
N GLU A 71 -12.26 6.01 -23.62
CA GLU A 71 -11.25 6.46 -24.57
C GLU A 71 -11.40 7.96 -24.86
N ALA A 72 -10.29 8.69 -24.79
CA ALA A 72 -10.25 10.05 -25.31
C ALA A 72 -10.03 9.95 -26.83
N ARG A 73 -11.13 9.93 -27.58
CA ARG A 73 -11.10 9.86 -29.05
C ARG A 73 -10.26 11.01 -29.62
N ARG A 74 -9.32 10.67 -30.50
CA ARG A 74 -8.52 11.61 -31.26
C ARG A 74 -8.38 11.11 -32.68
N ASP A 75 -8.49 12.01 -33.64
CA ASP A 75 -8.26 11.72 -35.05
C ASP A 75 -6.77 11.85 -35.36
N ASP A 76 -5.96 11.01 -34.71
CA ASP A 76 -4.54 10.88 -34.99
C ASP A 76 -4.15 9.42 -35.28
N GLY A 77 -3.16 9.21 -36.15
CA GLY A 77 -2.75 7.86 -36.56
C GLY A 77 -2.21 7.01 -35.41
N ARG A 78 -1.81 7.63 -34.29
CA ARG A 78 -1.37 6.92 -33.09
C ARG A 78 -2.56 6.34 -32.33
N TYR A 79 -3.67 7.06 -32.25
CA TYR A 79 -4.92 6.61 -31.67
C TYR A 79 -5.45 5.40 -32.44
N GLU A 80 -5.51 5.46 -33.77
CA GLU A 80 -5.99 4.32 -34.58
C GLU A 80 -5.16 3.05 -34.36
N ALA A 81 -3.83 3.19 -34.28
CA ALA A 81 -2.94 2.06 -34.02
C ALA A 81 -3.14 1.45 -32.63
N LEU A 82 -3.38 2.29 -31.60
CA LEU A 82 -3.65 1.84 -30.25
C LEU A 82 -5.05 1.25 -30.09
N ALA A 83 -6.05 1.85 -30.73
CA ALA A 83 -7.42 1.37 -30.75
C ALA A 83 -7.48 -0.05 -31.32
N ARG A 84 -6.88 -0.27 -32.49
CA ARG A 84 -6.81 -1.60 -33.12
C ARG A 84 -6.16 -2.67 -32.25
N LYS A 85 -5.26 -2.28 -31.35
CA LYS A 85 -4.47 -3.21 -30.53
C LYS A 85 -5.14 -3.55 -29.20
N TYR A 86 -5.94 -2.66 -28.62
CA TYR A 86 -6.38 -2.76 -27.22
C TYR A 86 -7.87 -2.48 -26.97
N LEU A 87 -8.60 -1.96 -27.94
CA LEU A 87 -10.07 -1.77 -27.90
C LEU A 87 -10.75 -2.86 -28.73
#